data_AF-A0A939DWS4-F1
#
_entry.id   AF-A0A939DWS4-F1
#
_cell.length_a   1.000
_cell.length_b   1.000
_cell.length_c   1.000
_cell.angle_alpha   90.00
_cell.angle_beta   90.00
_cell.angle_gamma   90.00
#
_symmetry.space_group_name_H-M   'P 1'
#
loop_
_entity.id
_entity.type
_entity.pdbx_description
1 polymer ?
#
loop_
_entity_poly.entity_id
_entity_poly.type
_entity_poly.pdbx_seq_one_letter_code
_entity_poly.pdbx_strand_id
1 'polypeptide(L)'
;MPQRRSHVAPSAAQSELAAALAELRTDIDAPTEFSPEVLAEAETASAPAPDLDLRDVPFVTLDPVGSRDLDQAFHLEARGSGYQVRYAIADVPAFVEPGGAMDAEARRRGQTLYLADGAIPLHPRVLSEDRASLLAGQERPALVWTFALDDAGIVSSHRVERALIRSREQLDYTSAQRMLDAGDPGPLALLPQIGAARLAQEQDRGGASLNLPDDEVVQRPDGRYDIERREPLPVEEWNAQLSLMTGMAAAERMLDAKVGVLRTMPAPDEQAFERFRLQTEALARPWRQGRYGDYLRELDRSDPLTLPVLEAAASLFRGAGYVVFDGQVPTDIEQAAIAAPYAHATAPLRRLVDRWALAICLAVSNGAPAPSWARDSLSELPGLMQQSGQRASRLNADTVNRVEAALLHPLIGQPVEATVIELRGENRAAVQIADPAVTATAPVPPGTRPGETVRLRLTGTDIAAGTVEFAA
;
A
#
# COMPACT_ATOMS: atom_id res chain seq x y z
N MET A 1 -51.03 -4.18 6.71
CA MET A 1 -50.73 -2.75 6.48
C MET A 1 -49.57 -2.66 5.51
N PRO A 2 -49.62 -1.83 4.46
CA PRO A 2 -48.45 -1.61 3.62
C PRO A 2 -47.40 -0.86 4.43
N GLN A 3 -46.25 -1.50 4.66
CA GLN A 3 -45.07 -0.84 5.23
C GLN A 3 -44.66 0.28 4.27
N ARG A 4 -44.74 1.54 4.72
CA ARG A 4 -44.05 2.65 4.08
C ARG A 4 -42.55 2.35 4.14
N ARG A 5 -41.97 1.92 3.03
CA ARG A 5 -40.53 2.02 2.81
C ARG A 5 -40.23 3.51 2.58
N SER A 6 -39.63 4.14 3.58
CA SER A 6 -39.06 5.47 3.42
C SER A 6 -37.88 5.35 2.46
N HIS A 7 -38.08 5.72 1.20
CA HIS A 7 -36.98 5.98 0.29
C HIS A 7 -36.36 7.31 0.71
N VAL A 8 -35.18 7.24 1.35
CA VAL A 8 -34.36 8.42 1.59
C VAL A 8 -33.73 8.77 0.24
N ALA A 9 -34.17 9.88 -0.36
CA ALA A 9 -33.46 10.45 -1.50
C ALA A 9 -32.02 10.79 -1.08
N PRO A 10 -31.03 10.71 -1.98
CA PRO A 10 -29.68 11.19 -1.69
C PRO A 10 -29.77 12.60 -1.11
N SER A 11 -29.13 12.87 0.04
CA SER A 11 -29.10 14.24 0.57
C SER A 11 -28.36 15.13 -0.43
N ALA A 12 -28.71 16.43 -0.48
CA ALA A 12 -28.05 17.37 -1.38
C ALA A 12 -26.52 17.35 -1.22
N ALA A 13 -26.02 17.20 0.01
CA ALA A 13 -24.62 17.03 0.34
C ALA A 13 -23.97 15.80 -0.31
N GLN A 14 -24.71 14.70 -0.49
CA GLN A 14 -24.19 13.48 -1.12
C GLN A 14 -24.12 13.62 -2.65
N SER A 15 -25.08 14.33 -3.24
CA SER A 15 -25.02 14.71 -4.67
C SER A 15 -23.88 15.70 -4.93
N GLU A 16 -23.67 16.66 -4.04
CA GLU A 16 -22.55 17.61 -4.09
C GLU A 16 -21.20 16.91 -3.93
N LEU A 17 -21.09 15.97 -2.98
CA LEU A 17 -19.89 15.14 -2.81
C LEU A 17 -19.58 14.34 -4.08
N ALA A 18 -20.59 13.70 -4.69
CA ALA A 18 -20.38 12.95 -5.93
C ALA A 18 -19.84 13.85 -7.06
N ALA A 19 -20.34 15.08 -7.18
CA ALA A 19 -19.82 16.06 -8.14
C ALA A 19 -18.38 16.49 -7.80
N ALA A 20 -18.10 16.79 -6.52
CA ALA A 20 -16.78 17.19 -6.06
C ALA A 20 -15.71 16.10 -6.27
N LEU A 21 -16.06 14.83 -6.07
CA LEU A 21 -15.17 13.70 -6.33
C LEU A 21 -14.92 13.52 -7.84
N ALA A 22 -15.95 13.72 -8.68
CA ALA A 22 -15.81 13.67 -10.13
C ALA A 22 -14.92 14.81 -10.67
N GLU A 23 -15.04 16.03 -10.13
CA GLU A 23 -14.18 17.17 -10.47
C GLU A 23 -12.74 16.95 -10.01
N LEU A 24 -12.54 16.41 -8.79
CA LEU A 24 -11.21 16.07 -8.30
C LEU A 24 -10.47 15.14 -9.27
N ARG A 25 -11.18 14.18 -9.88
CA ARG A 25 -10.61 13.27 -10.87
C ARG A 25 -10.10 13.97 -12.13
N THR A 26 -10.74 15.07 -12.55
CA THR A 26 -10.32 15.83 -13.75
C THR A 26 -9.26 16.88 -13.44
N ASP A 27 -9.20 17.36 -12.20
CA ASP A 27 -8.31 18.45 -11.77
C ASP A 27 -6.94 17.97 -11.29
N ILE A 28 -6.79 16.66 -11.03
CA ILE A 28 -5.46 16.10 -10.79
C ILE A 28 -4.69 16.16 -12.09
N ASP A 29 -3.45 16.64 -12.00
CA ASP A 29 -2.44 16.62 -13.08
C ASP A 29 -2.01 15.17 -13.42
N ALA A 30 -2.97 14.32 -13.76
CA ALA A 30 -2.86 12.91 -14.07
C ALA A 30 -3.70 12.63 -15.33
N PRO A 31 -3.10 12.10 -16.42
CA PRO A 31 -3.85 11.72 -17.60
C PRO A 31 -4.88 10.64 -17.24
N THR A 32 -6.16 10.93 -17.45
CA THR A 32 -7.24 9.97 -17.19
C THR A 32 -7.37 8.96 -18.34
N GLU A 33 -7.24 9.43 -19.57
CA GLU A 33 -7.35 8.64 -20.80
C GLU A 33 -5.97 8.27 -21.37
N PHE A 34 -5.93 7.15 -22.09
CA PHE A 34 -4.76 6.73 -22.87
C PHE A 34 -4.90 7.22 -24.30
N SER A 35 -3.79 7.63 -24.93
CA SER A 35 -3.81 8.00 -26.34
C SER A 35 -4.11 6.77 -27.22
N PRO A 36 -4.63 6.95 -28.45
CA PRO A 36 -4.84 5.84 -29.39
C PRO A 36 -3.57 5.04 -29.68
N GLU A 37 -2.40 5.69 -29.66
CA GLU A 37 -1.10 5.03 -29.86
C GLU A 37 -0.76 4.08 -28.71
N VAL A 38 -0.96 4.52 -27.46
CA VAL A 38 -0.74 3.68 -26.27
C VAL A 38 -1.71 2.49 -26.25
N LEU A 39 -2.96 2.70 -26.62
CA LEU A 39 -3.96 1.63 -26.71
C LEU A 39 -3.58 0.60 -27.78
N ALA A 40 -3.18 1.04 -28.97
CA ALA A 40 -2.76 0.15 -30.06
C ALA A 40 -1.51 -0.67 -29.69
N GLU A 41 -0.54 -0.06 -29.00
CA GLU A 41 0.62 -0.80 -28.48
C GLU A 41 0.18 -1.85 -27.45
N ALA A 42 -0.68 -1.48 -26.49
CA ALA A 42 -1.14 -2.39 -25.44
C ALA A 42 -2.01 -3.55 -25.96
N GLU A 43 -2.78 -3.35 -27.04
CA GLU A 43 -3.57 -4.39 -27.69
C GLU A 43 -2.69 -5.45 -28.37
N THR A 44 -1.52 -5.05 -28.87
CA THR A 44 -0.62 -5.94 -29.63
C THR A 44 0.55 -6.49 -28.80
N ALA A 45 0.95 -5.81 -27.72
CA ALA A 45 2.05 -6.14 -26.80
C ALA A 45 2.13 -7.61 -26.32
N SER A 46 2.88 -8.48 -26.97
CA SER A 46 3.02 -9.88 -26.54
C SER A 46 4.35 -10.13 -25.87
N ALA A 47 4.34 -10.78 -24.71
CA ALA A 47 5.57 -11.29 -24.09
C ALA A 47 6.07 -12.56 -24.82
N PRO A 48 7.40 -12.74 -24.99
CA PRO A 48 7.97 -13.97 -25.51
C PRO A 48 7.60 -15.17 -24.62
N ALA A 49 7.37 -16.34 -25.24
CA ALA A 49 7.10 -17.57 -24.52
C ALA A 49 8.31 -17.96 -23.66
N PRO A 50 8.17 -18.13 -22.33
CA PRO A 50 9.23 -18.62 -21.47
C PRO A 50 9.62 -20.07 -21.77
N ASP A 51 10.90 -20.41 -21.63
CA ASP A 51 11.38 -21.79 -21.76
C ASP A 51 10.97 -22.67 -20.56
N LEU A 52 10.92 -22.08 -19.36
CA LEU A 52 10.57 -22.78 -18.12
C LEU A 52 9.05 -22.89 -17.99
N ASP A 53 8.53 -24.11 -17.93
CA ASP A 53 7.12 -24.40 -17.73
C ASP A 53 6.84 -24.77 -16.27
N LEU A 54 6.01 -23.98 -15.60
CA LEU A 54 5.53 -24.21 -14.23
C LEU A 54 4.00 -24.24 -14.16
N ARG A 55 3.31 -24.51 -15.28
CA ARG A 55 1.84 -24.56 -15.34
C ARG A 55 1.21 -25.62 -14.44
N ASP A 56 1.99 -26.62 -14.02
CA ASP A 56 1.55 -27.68 -13.11
C ASP A 56 1.72 -27.33 -11.63
N VAL A 57 2.50 -26.29 -11.30
CA VAL A 57 2.57 -25.76 -9.93
C VAL A 57 1.24 -25.06 -9.60
N PRO A 58 0.57 -25.39 -8.49
CA PRO A 58 -0.74 -24.84 -8.17
C PRO A 58 -0.60 -23.46 -7.51
N PHE A 59 -0.20 -22.46 -8.30
CA PHE A 59 -0.20 -21.06 -7.87
C PHE A 59 -1.61 -20.56 -7.57
N VAL A 60 -1.75 -19.68 -6.60
CA VAL A 60 -2.99 -18.91 -6.33
C VAL A 60 -2.66 -17.43 -6.18
N THR A 61 -3.61 -16.56 -6.47
CA THR A 61 -3.51 -15.13 -6.11
C THR A 61 -4.31 -14.87 -4.84
N LEU A 62 -3.98 -13.79 -4.13
CA LEU A 62 -4.67 -13.37 -2.91
C LEU A 62 -4.69 -11.86 -2.85
N ASP A 63 -5.86 -11.28 -3.05
CA ASP A 63 -6.04 -9.84 -3.28
C ASP A 63 -7.35 -9.34 -2.63
N PRO A 64 -7.61 -8.02 -2.59
CA PRO A 64 -8.93 -7.50 -2.25
C PRO A 64 -10.03 -8.03 -3.17
N VAL A 65 -11.26 -8.03 -2.67
CA VAL A 65 -12.44 -8.43 -3.45
C VAL A 65 -12.57 -7.55 -4.69
N GLY A 66 -12.71 -8.16 -5.87
CA GLY A 66 -12.92 -7.46 -7.13
C GLY A 66 -11.64 -7.02 -7.85
N SER A 67 -10.45 -7.27 -7.30
CA SER A 67 -9.19 -6.98 -7.97
C SER A 67 -9.08 -7.69 -9.33
N ARG A 68 -8.47 -6.99 -10.29
CA ARG A 68 -8.29 -7.46 -11.67
C ARG A 68 -6.85 -7.35 -12.14
N ASP A 69 -6.08 -6.43 -11.57
CA ASP A 69 -4.66 -6.17 -11.78
C ASP A 69 -3.79 -7.02 -10.84
N LEU A 70 -3.89 -8.35 -11.00
CA LEU A 70 -3.25 -9.31 -10.12
C LEU A 70 -1.75 -9.41 -10.43
N ASP A 71 -0.95 -8.66 -9.69
CA ASP A 71 0.50 -8.61 -9.81
C ASP A 71 1.18 -9.91 -9.38
N GLN A 72 0.58 -10.61 -8.41
CA GLN A 72 1.26 -11.60 -7.56
C GLN A 72 0.48 -12.91 -7.52
N ALA A 73 1.20 -14.02 -7.61
CA ALA A 73 0.67 -15.34 -7.30
C ALA A 73 1.70 -16.11 -6.48
N PHE A 74 1.27 -17.00 -5.59
CA PHE A 74 2.19 -17.78 -4.77
C PHE A 74 1.83 -19.26 -4.69
N HIS A 75 2.85 -20.04 -4.37
CA HIS A 75 2.72 -21.44 -4.01
C HIS A 75 3.68 -21.74 -2.84
N LEU A 76 3.15 -22.35 -1.79
CA LEU A 76 3.86 -22.64 -0.56
C LEU A 76 3.99 -24.15 -0.40
N GLU A 77 5.18 -24.62 -0.05
CA GLU A 77 5.46 -26.05 0.08
C GLU A 77 6.37 -26.32 1.29
N ALA A 78 6.05 -27.32 2.09
CA ALA A 78 6.95 -27.80 3.14
C ALA A 78 8.15 -28.55 2.51
N ARG A 79 9.36 -28.29 2.98
CA ARG A 79 10.60 -28.94 2.52
C ARG A 79 11.48 -29.30 3.70
N GLY A 80 11.42 -30.57 4.11
CA GLY A 80 12.13 -31.02 5.32
C GLY A 80 11.55 -30.33 6.55
N SER A 81 12.40 -29.66 7.35
CA SER A 81 11.94 -28.81 8.46
C SER A 81 11.50 -27.41 8.01
N GLY A 82 11.95 -26.94 6.84
CA GLY A 82 11.69 -25.60 6.34
C GLY A 82 10.64 -25.55 5.23
N TYR A 83 10.77 -24.55 4.36
CA TYR A 83 9.76 -24.22 3.34
C TYR A 83 10.40 -23.90 2.00
N GLN A 84 9.63 -24.11 0.94
CA GLN A 84 9.88 -23.52 -0.37
C GLN A 84 8.72 -22.61 -0.73
N VAL A 85 9.04 -21.35 -0.98
CA VAL A 85 8.08 -20.34 -1.44
C VAL A 85 8.37 -20.05 -2.89
N ARG A 86 7.38 -20.24 -3.76
CA ARG A 86 7.42 -19.72 -5.13
C ARG A 86 6.49 -18.51 -5.21
N TYR A 87 7.05 -17.35 -5.53
CA TYR A 87 6.36 -16.07 -5.63
C TYR A 87 6.47 -15.56 -7.06
N ALA A 88 5.39 -15.68 -7.82
CA ALA A 88 5.31 -15.27 -9.21
C ALA A 88 4.84 -13.82 -9.31
N ILE A 89 5.60 -13.00 -10.05
CA ILE A 89 5.29 -11.60 -10.32
C ILE A 89 4.97 -11.44 -11.81
N ALA A 90 3.92 -10.68 -12.14
CA ALA A 90 3.57 -10.36 -13.53
C ALA A 90 4.78 -9.81 -14.31
N ASP A 91 5.08 -10.39 -15.48
CA ASP A 91 6.28 -10.08 -16.25
C ASP A 91 6.11 -8.83 -17.14
N VAL A 92 5.70 -7.71 -16.55
CA VAL A 92 5.55 -6.42 -17.24
C VAL A 92 6.79 -6.01 -18.05
N PRO A 93 8.05 -6.26 -17.61
CA PRO A 93 9.23 -6.00 -18.44
C PRO A 93 9.21 -6.68 -19.81
N ALA A 94 8.50 -7.81 -19.97
CA ALA A 94 8.36 -8.51 -21.25
C ALA A 94 7.22 -7.99 -22.14
N PHE A 95 6.29 -7.21 -21.58
CA PHE A 95 5.16 -6.64 -22.32
C PHE A 95 5.38 -5.20 -22.77
N VAL A 96 6.13 -4.42 -21.99
CA VAL A 96 6.33 -2.99 -22.25
C VAL A 96 7.66 -2.79 -22.96
N GLU A 97 7.62 -2.30 -24.20
CA GLU A 97 8.82 -2.03 -24.99
C GLU A 97 9.51 -0.74 -24.47
N PRO A 98 10.81 -0.77 -24.14
CA PRO A 98 11.54 0.43 -23.74
C PRO A 98 11.52 1.51 -24.83
N GLY A 99 11.15 2.74 -24.48
CA GLY A 99 11.01 3.84 -25.44
C GLY A 99 9.73 3.81 -26.29
N GLY A 100 8.86 2.80 -26.13
CA GLY A 100 7.52 2.76 -26.74
C GLY A 100 6.56 3.81 -26.16
N ALA A 101 5.37 3.92 -26.77
CA ALA A 101 4.33 4.82 -26.31
C ALA A 101 3.82 4.42 -24.92
N MET A 102 3.69 3.12 -24.65
CA MET A 102 3.29 2.62 -23.33
C MET A 102 4.35 2.88 -22.26
N ASP A 103 5.64 2.77 -22.58
CA ASP A 103 6.73 3.16 -21.66
C ASP A 103 6.69 4.67 -21.34
N ALA A 104 6.54 5.51 -22.36
CA ALA A 104 6.46 6.96 -22.19
C ALA A 104 5.25 7.36 -21.31
N GLU A 105 4.09 6.73 -21.52
CA GLU A 105 2.91 6.98 -20.71
C GLU A 105 3.05 6.45 -19.28
N ALA A 106 3.63 5.26 -19.10
CA ALA A 106 3.90 4.71 -17.77
C ALA A 106 4.84 5.62 -16.97
N ARG A 107 5.86 6.21 -17.60
CA ARG A 107 6.74 7.22 -16.97
C ARG A 107 5.98 8.47 -16.54
N ARG A 108 5.06 8.96 -17.39
CA ARG A 108 4.21 10.13 -17.08
C ARG A 108 3.28 9.87 -15.90
N ARG A 109 2.74 8.65 -15.76
CA ARG A 109 1.82 8.26 -14.67
C ARG A 109 2.57 7.87 -13.39
N GLY A 110 3.62 7.08 -13.49
CA GLY A 110 4.47 6.59 -12.39
C GLY A 110 3.84 5.50 -11.51
N GLN A 111 2.54 5.59 -11.22
CA GLN A 111 1.79 4.55 -10.51
C GLN A 111 0.29 4.64 -10.82
N THR A 112 -0.46 3.58 -10.47
CA THR A 112 -1.92 3.60 -10.44
C THR A 112 -2.40 4.50 -9.31
N LEU A 113 -3.31 5.42 -9.60
CA LEU A 113 -3.97 6.26 -8.59
C LEU A 113 -5.32 5.66 -8.24
N TYR A 114 -5.52 5.27 -6.99
CA TYR A 114 -6.80 4.75 -6.50
C TYR A 114 -7.68 5.91 -5.99
N LEU A 115 -8.95 5.87 -6.36
CA LEU A 115 -10.00 6.83 -6.01
C LEU A 115 -11.11 6.09 -5.27
N ALA A 116 -11.98 6.83 -4.56
CA ALA A 116 -13.15 6.27 -3.89
C ALA A 116 -14.10 5.52 -4.84
N ASP A 117 -14.15 5.91 -6.11
CA ASP A 117 -15.07 5.39 -7.13
C ASP A 117 -14.33 4.71 -8.32
N GLY A 118 -13.03 4.42 -8.18
CA GLY A 118 -12.29 3.72 -9.22
C GLY A 118 -10.77 3.89 -9.16
N ALA A 119 -10.13 3.81 -10.32
CA ALA A 119 -8.69 3.96 -10.44
C ALA A 119 -8.29 4.60 -11.78
N ILE A 120 -7.21 5.38 -11.75
CA ILE A 120 -6.46 5.81 -12.94
C ILE A 120 -5.26 4.87 -13.05
N PRO A 121 -5.32 3.84 -13.93
CA PRO A 121 -4.31 2.78 -13.95
C PRO A 121 -2.99 3.28 -14.56
N LEU A 122 -1.88 2.69 -14.12
CA LEU A 122 -0.55 2.92 -14.70
C LEU A 122 -0.47 2.48 -16.17
N HIS A 123 -1.10 1.34 -16.49
CA HIS A 123 -1.13 0.77 -17.84
C HIS A 123 -2.57 0.64 -18.34
N PRO A 124 -2.80 0.56 -19.67
CA PRO A 124 -4.12 0.25 -20.21
C PRO A 124 -4.69 -1.06 -19.64
N ARG A 125 -6.01 -1.10 -19.41
CA ARG A 125 -6.67 -2.27 -18.78
C ARG A 125 -6.50 -3.56 -19.59
N VAL A 126 -6.40 -3.47 -20.91
CA VAL A 126 -6.10 -4.64 -21.76
C VAL A 126 -4.75 -5.28 -21.41
N LEU A 127 -3.80 -4.51 -20.88
CA LEU A 127 -2.57 -5.06 -20.32
C LEU A 127 -2.74 -5.41 -18.83
N SER A 128 -3.08 -4.42 -18.00
CA SER A 128 -3.01 -4.55 -16.54
C SER A 128 -4.05 -5.50 -15.96
N GLU A 129 -5.22 -5.62 -16.56
CA GLU A 129 -6.35 -6.40 -16.06
C GLU A 129 -6.66 -7.62 -16.92
N ASP A 130 -5.80 -7.92 -17.90
CA ASP A 130 -5.95 -9.09 -18.76
C ASP A 130 -4.59 -9.72 -19.11
N ARG A 131 -3.87 -9.18 -20.10
CA ARG A 131 -2.73 -9.88 -20.73
C ARG A 131 -1.56 -10.14 -19.80
N ALA A 132 -1.28 -9.23 -18.86
CA ALA A 132 -0.20 -9.37 -17.89
C ALA A 132 -0.69 -9.81 -16.50
N SER A 133 -1.98 -9.66 -16.20
CA SER A 133 -2.58 -10.06 -14.92
C SER A 133 -2.57 -11.58 -14.74
N LEU A 134 -2.23 -12.04 -13.53
CA LEU A 134 -2.11 -13.47 -13.18
C LEU A 134 -3.48 -14.12 -12.87
N LEU A 135 -4.46 -13.88 -13.75
CA LEU A 135 -5.84 -14.35 -13.63
C LEU A 135 -5.94 -15.89 -13.54
N ALA A 136 -6.89 -16.36 -12.74
CA ALA A 136 -7.15 -17.78 -12.55
C ALA A 136 -7.49 -18.50 -13.88
N GLY A 137 -6.94 -19.71 -14.04
CA GLY A 137 -7.12 -20.56 -15.21
C GLY A 137 -6.32 -20.15 -16.45
N GLN A 138 -5.67 -18.98 -16.44
CA GLN A 138 -4.99 -18.45 -17.62
C GLN A 138 -3.49 -18.70 -17.56
N GLU A 139 -2.91 -19.03 -18.73
CA GLU A 139 -1.47 -19.15 -18.87
C GLU A 139 -0.84 -17.77 -19.02
N ARG A 140 0.15 -17.47 -18.19
CA ARG A 140 0.80 -16.16 -18.11
C ARG A 140 2.31 -16.30 -17.92
N PRO A 141 3.13 -15.51 -18.64
CA PRO A 141 4.54 -15.38 -18.28
C PRO A 141 4.65 -14.59 -16.96
N ALA A 142 5.51 -15.09 -16.08
CA ALA A 142 5.78 -14.48 -14.79
C ALA A 142 7.28 -14.58 -14.46
N LEU A 143 7.73 -13.65 -13.63
CA LEU A 143 9.03 -13.72 -12.97
C LEU A 143 8.85 -14.43 -11.64
N VAL A 144 9.25 -15.69 -11.56
CA VAL A 144 9.05 -16.56 -10.42
C VAL A 144 10.27 -16.52 -9.52
N TRP A 145 10.11 -15.91 -8.36
CA TRP A 145 11.06 -15.98 -7.27
C TRP A 145 10.88 -17.29 -6.52
N THR A 146 11.92 -18.14 -6.49
CA THR A 146 11.92 -19.36 -5.68
C THR A 146 12.84 -19.17 -4.50
N PHE A 147 12.28 -19.27 -3.29
CA PHE A 147 12.97 -19.16 -2.02
C PHE A 147 13.03 -20.52 -1.34
N ALA A 148 14.18 -20.83 -0.74
CA ALA A 148 14.31 -21.85 0.29
C ALA A 148 14.41 -21.15 1.65
N LEU A 149 13.58 -21.58 2.58
CA LEU A 149 13.54 -21.07 3.95
C LEU A 149 13.81 -22.22 4.92
N ASP A 150 14.47 -21.94 6.03
CA ASP A 150 14.50 -22.86 7.17
C ASP A 150 13.19 -22.81 7.98
N ASP A 151 13.14 -23.55 9.09
CA ASP A 151 11.97 -23.63 9.97
C ASP A 151 11.70 -22.32 10.74
N ALA A 152 12.74 -21.51 10.97
CA ALA A 152 12.65 -20.17 11.53
C ALA A 152 12.27 -19.10 10.48
N GLY A 153 12.06 -19.50 9.23
CA GLY A 153 11.70 -18.64 8.13
C GLY A 153 12.87 -17.82 7.57
N ILE A 154 14.13 -18.09 7.93
CA ILE A 154 15.31 -17.44 7.38
C ILE A 154 15.50 -17.89 5.93
N VAL A 155 15.75 -16.94 5.02
CA VAL A 155 16.01 -17.24 3.61
C VAL A 155 17.42 -17.82 3.48
N SER A 156 17.52 -19.08 3.07
CA SER A 156 18.82 -19.74 2.85
C SER A 156 19.33 -19.57 1.42
N SER A 157 18.41 -19.41 0.46
CA SER A 157 18.72 -19.12 -0.93
C SER A 157 17.49 -18.62 -1.66
N HIS A 158 17.70 -17.82 -2.70
CA HIS A 158 16.63 -17.42 -3.61
C HIS A 158 17.15 -17.34 -5.05
N ARG A 159 16.26 -17.43 -6.03
CA ARG A 159 16.54 -17.19 -7.46
C ARG A 159 15.30 -16.66 -8.15
N VAL A 160 15.47 -15.91 -9.25
CA VAL A 160 14.36 -15.44 -10.07
C VAL A 160 14.54 -15.93 -11.50
N GLU A 161 13.50 -16.54 -12.04
CA GLU A 161 13.49 -17.11 -13.38
C GLU A 161 12.20 -16.68 -14.09
N ARG A 162 12.27 -16.48 -15.40
CA ARG A 162 11.07 -16.26 -16.22
C ARG A 162 10.44 -17.62 -16.50
N ALA A 163 9.15 -17.78 -16.20
CA ALA A 163 8.42 -19.03 -16.39
C ALA A 163 7.00 -18.78 -16.92
N LEU A 164 6.46 -19.78 -17.63
CA LEU A 164 5.03 -19.86 -17.95
C LEU A 164 4.31 -20.49 -16.77
N ILE A 165 3.35 -19.78 -16.17
CA ILE A 165 2.57 -20.26 -15.03
C ILE A 165 1.08 -20.30 -15.38
N ARG A 166 0.31 -20.97 -14.52
CA ARG A 166 -1.15 -20.94 -14.55
C ARG A 166 -1.68 -20.85 -13.11
N SER A 167 -2.20 -19.69 -12.74
CA SER A 167 -2.90 -19.53 -11.47
C SER A 167 -4.13 -20.42 -11.46
N ARG A 168 -4.39 -21.11 -10.35
CA ARG A 168 -5.51 -22.05 -10.20
C ARG A 168 -6.76 -21.37 -9.69
N GLU A 169 -6.57 -20.40 -8.80
CA GLU A 169 -7.65 -19.74 -8.09
C GLU A 169 -7.25 -18.29 -7.78
N GLN A 170 -8.26 -17.42 -7.82
CA GLN A 170 -8.17 -16.06 -7.34
C GLN A 170 -8.89 -16.00 -6.00
N LEU A 171 -8.14 -15.84 -4.92
CA LEU A 171 -8.67 -15.77 -3.56
C LEU A 171 -8.83 -14.32 -3.12
N ASP A 172 -9.80 -14.08 -2.25
CA ASP A 172 -9.97 -12.80 -1.55
C ASP A 172 -9.60 -12.92 -0.07
N TYR A 173 -9.09 -11.85 0.53
CA TYR A 173 -8.64 -11.86 1.94
C TYR A 173 -9.73 -12.32 2.93
N THR A 174 -10.97 -11.90 2.74
CA THR A 174 -12.08 -12.25 3.65
C THR A 174 -12.42 -13.74 3.59
N SER A 175 -12.46 -14.33 2.39
CA SER A 175 -12.68 -15.77 2.21
C SER A 175 -11.46 -16.58 2.65
N ALA A 176 -10.26 -16.10 2.35
CA ALA A 176 -9.00 -16.71 2.76
C ALA A 176 -8.88 -16.82 4.28
N GLN A 177 -9.20 -15.76 5.03
CA GLN A 177 -9.21 -15.80 6.49
C GLN A 177 -10.20 -16.85 7.01
N ARG A 178 -11.43 -16.88 6.47
CA ARG A 178 -12.44 -17.88 6.84
C ARG A 178 -11.99 -19.32 6.58
N MET A 179 -11.28 -19.57 5.47
CA MET A 179 -10.72 -20.89 5.15
C MET A 179 -9.64 -21.30 6.17
N LEU A 180 -8.76 -20.37 6.53
CA LEU A 180 -7.70 -20.61 7.52
C LEU A 180 -8.27 -20.85 8.92
N ASP A 181 -9.26 -20.08 9.34
CA ASP A 181 -9.95 -20.25 10.63
C ASP A 181 -10.67 -21.61 10.71
N ALA A 182 -11.15 -22.11 9.57
CA ALA A 182 -11.77 -23.44 9.46
C ALA A 182 -10.75 -24.59 9.38
N GLY A 183 -9.44 -24.31 9.31
CA GLY A 183 -8.39 -25.31 9.19
C GLY A 183 -8.34 -25.99 7.82
N ASP A 184 -8.72 -25.29 6.75
CA ASP A 184 -8.68 -25.81 5.38
C ASP A 184 -7.25 -26.20 4.98
N PRO A 185 -7.00 -27.46 4.55
CA PRO A 185 -5.68 -27.90 4.08
C PRO A 185 -5.32 -27.41 2.67
N GLY A 186 -6.06 -26.45 2.13
CA GLY A 186 -5.89 -25.86 0.81
C GLY A 186 -4.59 -25.06 0.60
N PRO A 187 -4.49 -24.27 -0.48
CA PRO A 187 -3.25 -23.62 -0.91
C PRO A 187 -2.69 -22.59 0.10
N LEU A 188 -3.52 -22.14 1.04
CA LEU A 188 -3.15 -21.19 2.09
C LEU A 188 -2.62 -21.87 3.37
N ALA A 189 -2.69 -23.19 3.49
CA ALA A 189 -2.48 -23.89 4.77
C ALA A 189 -1.12 -23.63 5.43
N LEU A 190 -0.10 -23.25 4.65
CA LEU A 190 1.25 -22.91 5.12
C LEU A 190 1.49 -21.41 5.33
N LEU A 191 0.57 -20.55 4.88
CA LEU A 191 0.70 -19.10 4.96
C LEU A 191 0.80 -18.60 6.40
N PRO A 192 -0.01 -19.08 7.38
CA PRO A 192 0.12 -18.65 8.77
C PRO A 192 1.48 -18.97 9.39
N GLN A 193 2.02 -20.18 9.15
CA GLN A 193 3.29 -20.62 9.74
C GLN A 193 4.47 -19.86 9.13
N ILE A 194 4.48 -19.72 7.79
CA ILE A 194 5.51 -18.95 7.08
C ILE A 194 5.41 -17.47 7.48
N GLY A 195 4.20 -16.90 7.46
CA GLY A 195 3.95 -15.51 7.83
C GLY A 195 4.41 -15.19 9.26
N ALA A 196 4.06 -16.04 10.23
CA ALA A 196 4.49 -15.88 11.62
C ALA A 196 6.01 -15.98 11.78
N ALA A 197 6.66 -16.94 11.11
CA ALA A 197 8.12 -17.05 11.13
C ALA A 197 8.78 -15.80 10.53
N ARG A 198 8.25 -15.26 9.42
CA ARG A 198 8.76 -14.03 8.80
C ARG A 198 8.52 -12.78 9.64
N LEU A 199 7.40 -12.69 10.36
CA LEU A 199 7.13 -11.64 11.34
C LEU A 199 8.12 -11.70 12.52
N ALA A 200 8.46 -12.88 13.01
CA ALA A 200 9.50 -13.04 14.02
C ALA A 200 10.86 -12.55 13.49
N GLN A 201 11.22 -12.89 12.24
CA GLN A 201 12.42 -12.36 11.59
C GLN A 201 12.40 -10.83 11.41
N GLU A 202 11.22 -10.21 11.30
CA GLU A 202 11.06 -8.74 11.29
C GLU A 202 11.33 -8.13 12.65
N GLN A 203 10.78 -8.75 13.68
CA GLN A 203 11.02 -8.34 15.04
C GLN A 203 12.50 -8.46 15.40
N ASP A 204 13.16 -9.57 15.06
CA ASP A 204 14.58 -9.79 15.37
C ASP A 204 15.47 -8.72 14.74
N ARG A 205 15.26 -8.40 13.45
CA ARG A 205 16.00 -7.33 12.76
C ARG A 205 15.65 -5.92 13.22
N GLY A 206 14.58 -5.74 14.00
CA GLY A 206 14.15 -4.44 14.53
C GLY A 206 13.24 -3.64 13.61
N GLY A 207 12.63 -4.29 12.61
CA GLY A 207 11.58 -3.69 11.81
C GLY A 207 10.35 -3.37 12.66
N ALA A 208 9.54 -2.44 12.19
CA ALA A 208 8.29 -2.02 12.81
C ALA A 208 7.25 -1.81 11.71
N SER A 209 6.13 -2.52 11.81
CA SER A 209 4.97 -2.34 10.94
C SER A 209 3.90 -1.61 11.75
N LEU A 210 3.41 -0.47 11.25
CA LEU A 210 2.40 0.33 11.94
C LEU A 210 1.05 -0.38 12.03
N ASN A 211 0.69 -1.16 11.00
CA ASN A 211 -0.62 -1.82 10.85
C ASN A 211 -1.75 -0.89 11.33
N LEU A 212 -1.77 0.32 10.77
CA LEU A 212 -2.86 1.27 10.99
C LEU A 212 -4.15 0.68 10.38
N PRO A 213 -5.30 0.82 11.05
CA PRO A 213 -6.57 0.57 10.40
C PRO A 213 -6.70 1.40 9.12
N ASP A 214 -7.25 0.80 8.07
CA ASP A 214 -7.52 1.50 6.83
C ASP A 214 -8.85 2.23 6.93
N ASP A 215 -8.87 3.51 6.54
CA ASP A 215 -10.10 4.28 6.35
C ASP A 215 -10.52 4.13 4.88
N GLU A 216 -11.57 3.34 4.65
CA GLU A 216 -12.11 3.09 3.32
C GLU A 216 -13.32 4.00 3.07
N VAL A 217 -13.25 4.80 2.00
CA VAL A 217 -14.42 5.52 1.50
C VAL A 217 -15.30 4.53 0.77
N VAL A 218 -16.46 4.21 1.33
CA VAL A 218 -17.40 3.23 0.78
C VAL A 218 -18.64 3.91 0.22
N GLN A 219 -19.14 3.41 -0.91
CA GLN A 219 -20.46 3.80 -1.42
C GLN A 219 -21.51 2.77 -0.96
N ARG A 220 -22.45 3.21 -0.13
CA ARG A 220 -23.58 2.38 0.33
C ARG A 220 -24.55 2.10 -0.83
N PRO A 221 -25.38 1.03 -0.75
CA PRO A 221 -26.32 0.67 -1.82
C PRO A 221 -27.34 1.74 -2.21
N ASP A 222 -27.56 2.74 -1.34
CA ASP A 222 -28.42 3.90 -1.60
C ASP A 222 -27.68 5.08 -2.25
N GLY A 223 -26.42 4.89 -2.63
CA GLY A 223 -25.57 5.86 -3.32
C GLY A 223 -24.84 6.85 -2.40
N ARG A 224 -25.04 6.78 -1.07
CA ARG A 224 -24.31 7.63 -0.11
C ARG A 224 -22.89 7.13 0.09
N TYR A 225 -21.95 8.06 0.21
CA TYR A 225 -20.60 7.78 0.67
C TYR A 225 -20.51 7.79 2.20
N ASP A 226 -19.66 6.93 2.74
CA ASP A 226 -19.33 6.80 4.15
C ASP A 226 -17.83 6.49 4.32
N ILE A 227 -17.30 6.63 5.53
CA ILE A 227 -15.94 6.16 5.87
C ILE A 227 -16.10 4.96 6.81
N GLU A 228 -15.65 3.80 6.35
CA GLU A 228 -15.59 2.60 7.17
C GLU A 228 -14.15 2.30 7.54
N ARG A 229 -13.89 2.22 8.85
CA ARG A 229 -12.59 1.85 9.38
C ARG A 229 -12.48 0.33 9.46
N ARG A 230 -11.49 -0.24 8.79
CA ARG A 230 -11.24 -1.68 8.74
C ARG A 230 -9.90 -2.01 9.35
N GLU A 231 -9.90 -2.97 10.27
CA GLU A 231 -8.66 -3.58 10.74
C GLU A 231 -8.16 -4.60 9.71
N PRO A 232 -6.85 -4.58 9.36
CA PRO A 232 -6.27 -5.61 8.52
C PRO A 232 -6.46 -7.01 9.11
N LEU A 233 -6.80 -7.98 8.27
CA LEU A 233 -6.90 -9.38 8.68
C LEU A 233 -5.50 -9.98 8.87
N PRO A 234 -5.32 -10.95 9.79
CA PRO A 234 -4.03 -11.65 9.95
C PRO A 234 -3.45 -12.21 8.64
N VAL A 235 -4.31 -12.73 7.76
CA VAL A 235 -3.90 -13.24 6.45
C VAL A 235 -3.24 -12.18 5.56
N GLU A 236 -3.63 -10.92 5.69
CA GLU A 236 -3.02 -9.80 4.95
C GLU A 236 -1.60 -9.54 5.44
N GLU A 237 -1.37 -9.56 6.75
CA GLU A 237 -0.04 -9.42 7.33
C GLU A 237 0.89 -10.57 6.91
N TRP A 238 0.39 -11.80 6.91
CA TRP A 238 1.16 -12.96 6.45
C TRP A 238 1.50 -12.89 4.96
N ASN A 239 0.53 -12.49 4.12
CA ASN A 239 0.76 -12.30 2.69
C ASN A 239 1.78 -11.18 2.41
N ALA A 240 1.70 -10.07 3.17
CA ALA A 240 2.63 -8.96 3.05
C ALA A 240 4.09 -9.39 3.28
N GLN A 241 4.34 -10.34 4.19
CA GLN A 241 5.69 -10.86 4.43
C GLN A 241 6.30 -11.59 3.22
N LEU A 242 5.50 -12.20 2.34
CA LEU A 242 6.00 -12.79 1.08
C LEU A 242 6.51 -11.69 0.14
N SER A 243 5.79 -10.58 0.06
CA SER A 243 6.19 -9.40 -0.71
C SER A 243 7.43 -8.73 -0.13
N LEU A 244 7.49 -8.54 1.19
CA LEU A 244 8.64 -7.94 1.88
C LEU A 244 9.90 -8.78 1.69
N MET A 245 9.80 -10.10 1.85
CA MET A 245 10.89 -11.04 1.56
C MET A 245 11.40 -10.90 0.13
N THR A 246 10.50 -10.79 -0.84
CA THR A 246 10.86 -10.62 -2.25
C THR A 246 11.54 -9.29 -2.53
N GLY A 247 11.07 -8.20 -1.92
CA GLY A 247 11.70 -6.89 -2.07
C GLY A 247 13.08 -6.78 -1.42
N MET A 248 13.31 -7.46 -0.28
CA MET A 248 14.65 -7.57 0.33
C MET A 248 15.61 -8.36 -0.57
N ALA A 249 15.16 -9.48 -1.12
CA ALA A 249 15.94 -10.29 -2.04
C ALA A 249 16.25 -9.58 -3.37
N ALA A 250 15.34 -8.73 -3.85
CA ALA A 250 15.58 -7.88 -5.01
C ALA A 250 16.64 -6.80 -4.72
N ALA A 251 16.60 -6.19 -3.54
CA ALA A 251 17.62 -5.24 -3.11
C ALA A 251 18.99 -5.91 -3.01
N GLU A 252 19.09 -7.07 -2.37
CA GLU A 252 20.33 -7.86 -2.25
C GLU A 252 20.95 -8.13 -3.63
N ARG A 253 20.15 -8.64 -4.58
CA ARG A 253 20.61 -8.88 -5.97
C ARG A 253 21.18 -7.63 -6.65
N MET A 254 20.50 -6.50 -6.52
CA MET A 254 20.94 -5.26 -7.15
C MET A 254 22.20 -4.70 -6.47
N LEU A 255 22.30 -4.83 -5.15
CA LEU A 255 23.47 -4.44 -4.36
C LEU A 255 24.71 -5.25 -4.75
N ASP A 256 24.57 -6.57 -4.86
CA ASP A 256 25.64 -7.48 -5.29
C ASP A 256 26.12 -7.16 -6.71
N ALA A 257 25.18 -6.88 -7.61
CA ALA A 257 25.46 -6.45 -8.97
C ALA A 257 25.99 -5.00 -9.07
N LYS A 258 25.90 -4.23 -7.98
CA LYS A 258 26.23 -2.80 -7.90
C LYS A 258 25.48 -1.94 -8.93
N VAL A 259 24.27 -2.34 -9.29
CA VAL A 259 23.40 -1.57 -10.20
C VAL A 259 21.94 -1.80 -9.84
N GLY A 260 21.19 -0.73 -9.64
CA GLY A 260 19.75 -0.82 -9.40
C GLY A 260 19.15 0.36 -8.65
N VAL A 261 18.03 0.06 -7.98
CA VAL A 261 17.19 1.03 -7.28
C VAL A 261 16.72 0.45 -5.95
N LEU A 262 16.90 1.21 -4.87
CA LEU A 262 16.42 0.89 -3.52
C LEU A 262 15.27 1.81 -3.13
N ARG A 263 14.36 1.30 -2.31
CA ARG A 263 13.36 2.08 -1.57
C ARG A 263 13.91 2.29 -0.16
N THR A 264 14.55 3.43 0.08
CA THR A 264 15.18 3.74 1.36
C THR A 264 14.26 4.59 2.24
N MET A 265 14.50 4.55 3.55
CA MET A 265 13.87 5.45 4.51
C MET A 265 14.83 5.62 5.69
N PRO A 266 15.24 6.87 6.02
CA PRO A 266 16.15 7.10 7.12
C PRO A 266 15.50 6.70 8.45
N ALA A 267 16.32 6.32 9.42
CA ALA A 267 15.86 6.10 10.79
C ALA A 267 15.36 7.42 11.41
N PRO A 268 14.33 7.37 12.29
CA PRO A 268 13.95 8.53 13.08
C PRO A 268 15.12 9.05 13.92
N ASP A 269 15.26 10.37 14.03
CA ASP A 269 16.23 10.98 14.93
C ASP A 269 15.74 10.97 16.39
N GLU A 270 16.64 11.26 17.33
CA GLU A 270 16.30 11.28 18.76
C GLU A 270 15.20 12.31 19.09
N GLN A 271 15.12 13.42 18.34
CA GLN A 271 14.06 14.42 18.55
C GLN A 271 12.68 13.89 18.14
N ALA A 272 12.61 13.10 17.07
CA ALA A 272 11.39 12.40 16.68
C ALA A 272 10.98 11.38 17.74
N PHE A 273 11.92 10.60 18.28
CA PHE A 273 11.63 9.68 19.38
C PHE A 273 11.19 10.38 20.66
N GLU A 274 11.84 11.47 21.07
CA GLU A 274 11.42 12.24 22.25
C GLU A 274 10.02 12.82 22.10
N ARG A 275 9.68 13.39 20.93
CA ARG A 275 8.31 13.85 20.64
C ARG A 275 7.30 12.71 20.75
N PHE A 276 7.62 11.56 20.16
CA PHE A 276 6.75 10.40 20.23
C PHE A 276 6.57 9.90 21.68
N ARG A 277 7.64 9.83 22.47
CA ARG A 277 7.57 9.48 23.91
C ARG A 277 6.62 10.43 24.66
N LEU A 278 6.77 11.75 24.49
CA LEU A 278 5.89 12.75 25.11
C LEU A 278 4.43 12.58 24.69
N GLN A 279 4.15 12.27 23.42
CA GLN A 279 2.78 11.99 22.94
C GLN A 279 2.21 10.73 23.61
N THR A 280 2.99 9.65 23.69
CA THR A 280 2.54 8.41 24.34
C THR A 280 2.31 8.60 25.84
N GLU A 281 3.10 9.44 26.52
CA GLU A 281 2.88 9.82 27.92
C GLU A 281 1.58 10.62 28.09
N ALA A 282 1.33 11.60 27.21
CA ALA A 282 0.10 12.39 27.23
C ALA A 282 -1.16 11.53 27.01
N LEU A 283 -1.05 10.48 26.18
CA LEU A 283 -2.09 9.48 25.94
C LEU A 283 -2.18 8.41 27.05
N ALA A 284 -1.42 8.56 28.14
CA ALA A 284 -1.38 7.59 29.24
C ALA A 284 -1.01 6.15 28.81
N ARG A 285 -0.23 6.00 27.74
CA ARG A 285 0.32 4.74 27.22
C ARG A 285 1.83 4.88 27.03
N PRO A 286 2.62 5.13 28.09
CA PRO A 286 4.00 5.55 27.93
C PRO A 286 4.89 4.46 27.32
N TRP A 287 5.64 4.79 26.27
CA TRP A 287 6.75 3.97 25.80
C TRP A 287 7.99 4.21 26.67
N ARG A 288 8.24 3.32 27.64
CA ARG A 288 9.28 3.51 28.67
C ARG A 288 10.63 2.86 28.34
N GLN A 289 10.62 1.74 27.62
CA GLN A 289 11.80 0.91 27.35
C GLN A 289 11.61 0.08 26.08
N GLY A 290 12.69 -0.56 25.62
CA GLY A 290 12.67 -1.43 24.45
C GLY A 290 12.65 -0.64 23.14
N ARG A 291 12.56 -1.34 22.01
CA ARG A 291 12.45 -0.72 20.68
C ARG A 291 11.00 -0.26 20.47
N TYR A 292 10.81 0.85 19.75
CA TYR A 292 9.47 1.36 19.49
C TYR A 292 8.61 0.33 18.72
N GLY A 293 9.21 -0.44 17.81
CA GLY A 293 8.50 -1.50 17.10
C GLY A 293 7.95 -2.61 17.99
N ASP A 294 8.67 -2.98 19.06
CA ASP A 294 8.17 -3.94 20.05
C ASP A 294 6.99 -3.33 20.83
N TYR A 295 7.14 -2.08 21.26
CA TYR A 295 6.07 -1.33 21.92
C TYR A 295 4.79 -1.24 21.07
N LEU A 296 4.89 -0.95 19.77
CA LEU A 296 3.73 -0.87 18.88
C LEU A 296 3.01 -2.22 18.72
N ARG A 297 3.73 -3.35 18.74
CA ARG A 297 3.15 -4.70 18.64
C ARG A 297 2.40 -5.13 19.89
N GLU A 298 2.82 -4.61 21.05
CA GLU A 298 2.23 -4.94 22.36
C GLU A 298 0.98 -4.13 22.69
N LEU A 299 0.61 -3.13 21.87
CA LEU A 299 -0.59 -2.31 22.07
C LEU A 299 -1.87 -3.15 21.95
N ASP A 300 -2.77 -2.99 22.92
CA ASP A 300 -4.09 -3.59 22.88
C ASP A 300 -4.94 -2.92 21.80
N ARG A 301 -5.27 -3.65 20.73
CA ARG A 301 -6.06 -3.13 19.61
C ARG A 301 -7.49 -2.76 20.00
N SER A 302 -8.02 -3.29 21.11
CA SER A 302 -9.34 -2.94 21.62
C SER A 302 -9.38 -1.62 22.41
N ASP A 303 -8.21 -1.07 22.75
CA ASP A 303 -8.09 0.19 23.47
C ASP A 303 -8.32 1.39 22.54
N PRO A 304 -9.29 2.28 22.82
CA PRO A 304 -9.57 3.44 21.99
C PRO A 304 -8.37 4.41 21.85
N LEU A 305 -7.40 4.37 22.76
CA LEU A 305 -6.20 5.21 22.70
C LEU A 305 -5.07 4.59 21.85
N THR A 306 -5.21 3.34 21.40
CA THR A 306 -4.20 2.70 20.53
C THR A 306 -4.11 3.40 19.18
N LEU A 307 -5.23 3.75 18.54
CA LEU A 307 -5.19 4.43 17.26
C LEU A 307 -4.46 5.79 17.33
N PRO A 308 -4.77 6.71 18.28
CA PRO A 308 -3.98 7.92 18.47
C PRO A 308 -2.47 7.67 18.66
N VAL A 309 -2.08 6.59 19.35
CA VAL A 309 -0.67 6.20 19.48
C VAL A 309 -0.08 5.78 18.12
N LEU A 310 -0.80 4.98 17.32
CA LEU A 310 -0.36 4.56 15.99
C LEU A 310 -0.25 5.74 15.02
N GLU A 311 -1.19 6.68 15.08
CA GLU A 311 -1.16 7.93 14.31
C GLU A 311 0.05 8.80 14.70
N ALA A 312 0.33 8.93 15.99
CA ALA A 312 1.54 9.59 16.47
C ALA A 312 2.81 8.87 15.98
N ALA A 313 2.80 7.53 15.97
CA ALA A 313 3.91 6.72 15.49
C ALA A 313 4.14 6.87 13.98
N ALA A 314 3.10 7.14 13.17
CA ALA A 314 3.24 7.40 11.73
C ALA A 314 4.24 8.54 11.43
N SER A 315 4.39 9.47 12.37
CA SER A 315 5.36 10.56 12.31
C SER A 315 6.84 10.09 12.29
N LEU A 316 7.12 8.87 12.73
CA LEU A 316 8.44 8.22 12.71
C LEU A 316 8.77 7.64 11.31
N PHE A 317 7.77 7.45 10.45
CA PHE A 317 7.91 6.76 9.16
C PHE A 317 8.03 7.76 8.01
N ARG A 318 8.93 8.72 8.14
CA ARG A 318 9.10 9.83 7.17
C ARG A 318 10.38 9.72 6.34
N GLY A 319 10.38 10.40 5.20
CA GLY A 319 11.56 10.49 4.33
C GLY A 319 11.77 9.31 3.39
N ALA A 320 10.77 8.44 3.22
CA ALA A 320 10.88 7.30 2.31
C ALA A 320 11.03 7.75 0.84
N GLY A 321 12.11 7.33 0.19
CA GLY A 321 12.52 7.77 -1.14
C GLY A 321 13.00 6.63 -2.02
N TYR A 322 13.43 6.96 -3.24
CA TYR A 322 14.14 6.01 -4.11
C TYR A 322 15.56 6.49 -4.30
N VAL A 323 16.51 5.58 -4.13
CA VAL A 323 17.93 5.83 -4.33
C VAL A 323 18.42 4.86 -5.41
N VAL A 324 19.04 5.40 -6.45
CA VAL A 324 19.57 4.62 -7.56
C VAL A 324 21.08 4.60 -7.51
N PHE A 325 21.67 3.56 -8.09
CA PHE A 325 23.11 3.39 -8.10
C PHE A 325 23.56 2.57 -9.32
N ASP A 326 24.76 2.90 -9.79
CA ASP A 326 25.44 2.20 -10.86
C ASP A 326 26.96 2.27 -10.59
N GLY A 327 27.57 1.14 -10.30
CA GLY A 327 28.97 0.99 -9.92
C GLY A 327 29.24 1.22 -8.42
N GLN A 328 28.81 2.35 -7.86
CA GLN A 328 29.01 2.68 -6.44
C GLN A 328 27.71 2.52 -5.63
N VAL A 329 27.72 1.61 -4.66
CA VAL A 329 26.61 1.39 -3.73
C VAL A 329 26.46 2.60 -2.79
N PRO A 330 25.23 3.09 -2.52
CA PRO A 330 24.99 4.17 -1.56
C PRO A 330 25.41 3.79 -0.14
N THR A 331 25.70 4.78 0.70
CA THR A 331 25.98 4.54 2.13
C THR A 331 24.72 4.14 2.89
N ASP A 332 23.63 4.85 2.64
CA ASP A 332 22.35 4.63 3.31
C ASP A 332 21.45 3.77 2.42
N ILE A 333 21.47 2.46 2.68
CA ILE A 333 20.75 1.46 1.89
C ILE A 333 19.47 0.95 2.58
N GLU A 334 19.28 1.29 3.84
CA GLU A 334 18.20 0.74 4.66
C GLU A 334 16.85 1.43 4.44
N GLN A 335 15.80 0.64 4.61
CA GLN A 335 14.45 1.11 4.84
C GLN A 335 14.15 0.91 6.34
N ALA A 336 14.08 1.98 7.11
CA ALA A 336 14.02 1.91 8.57
C ALA A 336 12.79 1.21 9.18
N ALA A 337 11.66 1.13 8.46
CA ALA A 337 10.48 0.37 8.91
C ALA A 337 10.71 -1.13 8.76
N ILE A 338 11.40 -1.54 7.70
CA ILE A 338 11.72 -2.94 7.42
C ILE A 338 12.98 -3.35 8.19
N ALA A 339 13.85 -2.40 8.52
CA ALA A 339 15.20 -2.60 9.07
C ALA A 339 16.07 -3.52 8.20
N ALA A 340 16.02 -3.30 6.88
CA ALA A 340 16.84 -3.99 5.89
C ALA A 340 16.95 -3.17 4.59
N PRO A 341 17.93 -3.48 3.71
CA PRO A 341 17.88 -3.03 2.32
C PRO A 341 16.63 -3.57 1.64
N TYR A 342 15.93 -2.70 0.89
CA TYR A 342 14.65 -3.04 0.32
C TYR A 342 14.45 -2.39 -1.05
N ALA A 343 13.78 -3.11 -1.94
CA ALA A 343 13.39 -2.62 -3.25
C ALA A 343 11.94 -2.99 -3.54
N HIS A 344 11.28 -2.13 -4.29
CA HIS A 344 9.96 -2.40 -4.84
C HIS A 344 10.10 -3.26 -6.09
N ALA A 345 9.59 -4.50 -6.03
CA ALA A 345 9.75 -5.50 -7.10
C ALA A 345 8.56 -6.48 -7.21
N THR A 346 7.41 -6.14 -6.64
CA THR A 346 6.27 -7.07 -6.51
C THR A 346 4.97 -6.53 -7.07
N ALA A 347 4.92 -5.28 -7.54
CA ALA A 347 3.69 -4.63 -8.00
C ALA A 347 3.84 -3.90 -9.37
N PRO A 348 4.41 -4.55 -10.40
CA PRO A 348 4.77 -3.87 -11.64
C PRO A 348 3.57 -3.41 -12.50
N LEU A 349 2.37 -3.96 -12.32
CA LEU A 349 1.17 -3.50 -13.03
C LEU A 349 0.72 -2.12 -12.56
N ARG A 350 1.04 -1.76 -11.31
CA ARG A 350 0.59 -0.52 -10.65
C ARG A 350 1.71 0.41 -10.19
N ARG A 351 2.98 0.01 -10.30
CA ARG A 351 4.12 0.85 -9.87
C ARG A 351 5.30 0.74 -10.85
N LEU A 352 5.71 1.89 -11.37
CA LEU A 352 6.69 1.99 -12.48
C LEU A 352 8.06 1.39 -12.12
N VAL A 353 8.58 1.71 -10.92
CA VAL A 353 9.93 1.34 -10.49
C VAL A 353 10.19 -0.18 -10.49
N ASP A 354 9.16 -0.98 -10.24
CA ASP A 354 9.25 -2.44 -10.16
C ASP A 354 9.72 -3.03 -11.48
N ARG A 355 9.39 -2.41 -12.62
CA ARG A 355 9.85 -2.86 -13.94
C ARG A 355 11.38 -2.85 -14.05
N TRP A 356 12.05 -1.83 -13.49
CA TRP A 356 13.52 -1.77 -13.47
C TRP A 356 14.09 -2.80 -12.51
N ALA A 357 13.56 -2.88 -11.29
CA ALA A 357 14.04 -3.83 -10.29
C ALA A 357 13.94 -5.28 -10.82
N LEU A 358 12.81 -5.64 -11.42
CA LEU A 358 12.56 -6.95 -12.02
C LEU A 358 13.49 -7.24 -13.21
N ALA A 359 13.64 -6.30 -14.14
CA ALA A 359 14.50 -6.48 -15.31
C ALA A 359 15.97 -6.68 -14.92
N ILE A 360 16.46 -5.90 -13.95
CA ILE A 360 17.83 -6.02 -13.44
C ILE A 360 18.00 -7.33 -12.68
N CYS A 361 17.10 -7.66 -11.74
CA CYS A 361 17.18 -8.89 -10.95
C CYS A 361 17.17 -10.14 -11.83
N LEU A 362 16.35 -10.16 -12.88
CA LEU A 362 16.31 -11.28 -13.82
C LEU A 362 17.61 -11.41 -14.63
N ALA A 363 18.14 -10.30 -15.15
CA ALA A 363 19.39 -10.33 -15.90
C ALA A 363 20.55 -10.84 -15.03
N VAL A 364 20.67 -10.30 -13.80
CA VAL A 364 21.68 -10.71 -12.82
C VAL A 364 21.53 -12.18 -12.44
N SER A 365 20.30 -12.66 -12.22
CA SER A 365 20.03 -14.07 -11.90
C SER A 365 20.45 -15.03 -13.04
N ASN A 366 20.41 -14.56 -14.29
CA ASN A 366 20.87 -15.30 -15.47
C ASN A 366 22.37 -15.13 -15.77
N GLY A 367 23.13 -14.44 -14.92
CA GLY A 367 24.55 -14.13 -15.15
C GLY A 367 24.78 -13.12 -16.29
N ALA A 368 23.76 -12.38 -16.69
CA ALA A 368 23.83 -11.34 -17.71
C ALA A 368 23.97 -9.95 -17.06
N PRO A 369 24.58 -8.96 -17.76
CA PRO A 369 24.58 -7.58 -17.28
C PRO A 369 23.15 -7.00 -17.27
N ALA A 370 22.92 -6.00 -16.40
CA ALA A 370 21.69 -5.23 -16.42
C ALA A 370 21.38 -4.70 -17.84
N PRO A 371 20.12 -4.75 -18.31
CA PRO A 371 19.76 -4.25 -19.64
C PRO A 371 20.14 -2.78 -19.82
N SER A 372 20.64 -2.40 -21.00
CA SER A 372 21.08 -1.03 -21.29
C SER A 372 19.97 -0.01 -21.06
N TRP A 373 18.76 -0.28 -21.56
CA TRP A 373 17.62 0.62 -21.38
C TRP A 373 17.31 0.89 -19.89
N ALA A 374 17.48 -0.12 -19.03
CA ALA A 374 17.21 0.00 -17.61
C ALA A 374 18.32 0.83 -16.96
N ARG A 375 19.58 0.48 -17.24
CA ARG A 375 20.78 1.13 -16.72
C ARG A 375 20.85 2.61 -17.12
N ASP A 376 20.65 2.91 -18.40
CA ASP A 376 20.78 4.25 -18.98
C ASP A 376 19.70 5.22 -18.46
N SER A 377 18.54 4.70 -18.04
CA SER A 377 17.42 5.50 -17.54
C SER A 377 17.20 5.41 -16.02
N LEU A 378 18.08 4.74 -15.27
CA LEU A 378 17.95 4.58 -13.81
C LEU A 378 17.82 5.93 -13.09
N SER A 379 18.58 6.93 -13.51
CA SER A 379 18.64 8.26 -12.87
C SER A 379 17.32 9.03 -12.92
N GLU A 380 16.40 8.67 -13.82
CA GLU A 380 15.09 9.31 -13.95
C GLU A 380 14.11 8.87 -12.83
N LEU A 381 14.26 7.65 -12.32
CA LEU A 381 13.27 6.99 -11.47
C LEU A 381 12.93 7.76 -10.18
N PRO A 382 13.91 8.29 -9.41
CA PRO A 382 13.58 9.01 -8.19
C PRO A 382 12.64 10.20 -8.43
N GLY A 383 12.88 10.97 -9.50
CA GLY A 383 12.06 12.13 -9.86
C GLY A 383 10.64 11.71 -10.29
N LEU A 384 10.53 10.73 -11.18
CA LEU A 384 9.23 10.22 -11.66
C LEU A 384 8.37 9.66 -10.52
N MET A 385 8.98 8.86 -9.65
CA MET A 385 8.28 8.26 -8.52
C MET A 385 7.92 9.27 -7.45
N GLN A 386 8.76 10.29 -7.21
CA GLN A 386 8.43 11.37 -6.28
C GLN A 386 7.23 12.19 -6.77
N GLN A 387 7.21 12.59 -8.04
CA GLN A 387 6.10 13.34 -8.63
C GLN A 387 4.80 12.54 -8.60
N SER A 388 4.87 11.26 -8.97
CA SER A 388 3.72 10.36 -8.88
C SER A 388 3.23 10.16 -7.44
N GLY A 389 4.15 10.02 -6.48
CA GLY A 389 3.84 9.94 -5.05
C GLY A 389 3.12 11.17 -4.52
N GLN A 390 3.59 12.38 -4.88
CA GLN A 390 2.96 13.63 -4.49
C GLN A 390 1.53 13.76 -5.05
N ARG A 391 1.30 13.33 -6.29
CA ARG A 391 -0.05 13.30 -6.88
C ARG A 391 -0.97 12.34 -6.13
N ALA A 392 -0.50 11.12 -5.83
CA ALA A 392 -1.27 10.14 -5.08
C ALA A 392 -1.62 10.62 -3.66
N SER A 393 -0.64 11.17 -2.93
CA SER A 393 -0.88 11.72 -1.58
C SER A 393 -1.87 12.89 -1.60
N ARG A 394 -1.75 13.79 -2.58
CA ARG A 394 -2.69 14.91 -2.73
C ARG A 394 -4.10 14.40 -3.00
N LEU A 395 -4.25 13.53 -4.00
CA LEU A 395 -5.55 12.94 -4.34
C LEU A 395 -6.21 12.24 -3.14
N ASN A 396 -5.45 11.44 -2.40
CA ASN A 396 -5.97 10.73 -1.24
C ASN A 396 -6.45 11.71 -0.15
N ALA A 397 -5.60 12.68 0.21
CA ALA A 397 -5.96 13.69 1.21
C ALA A 397 -7.19 14.51 0.77
N ASP A 398 -7.21 14.93 -0.50
CA ASP A 398 -8.31 15.70 -1.09
C ASP A 398 -9.62 14.90 -1.14
N THR A 399 -9.56 13.58 -1.34
CA THR A 399 -10.72 12.70 -1.31
C THR A 399 -11.26 12.58 0.11
N VAL A 400 -10.40 12.22 1.07
CA VAL A 400 -10.77 12.06 2.48
C VAL A 400 -11.39 13.36 3.02
N ASN A 401 -10.72 14.50 2.81
CA ASN A 401 -11.19 15.81 3.26
C ASN A 401 -12.60 16.16 2.76
N ARG A 402 -12.93 15.83 1.50
CA ARG A 402 -14.26 16.09 0.90
C ARG A 402 -15.32 15.18 1.50
N VAL A 403 -15.00 13.91 1.72
CA VAL A 403 -15.90 12.94 2.36
C VAL A 403 -16.14 13.33 3.82
N GLU A 404 -15.10 13.66 4.58
CA GLU A 404 -15.21 14.15 5.96
C GLU A 404 -16.06 15.41 6.05
N ALA A 405 -15.86 16.39 5.16
CA ALA A 405 -16.69 17.59 5.10
C ALA A 405 -18.17 17.28 4.83
N ALA A 406 -18.46 16.33 3.92
CA ALA A 406 -19.82 15.91 3.63
C ALA A 406 -20.47 15.15 4.80
N LEU A 407 -19.70 14.33 5.52
CA LEU A 407 -20.16 13.60 6.71
C LEU A 407 -20.48 14.55 7.87
N LEU A 408 -19.71 15.63 8.03
CA LEU A 408 -19.94 16.63 9.07
C LEU A 408 -21.03 17.65 8.70
N HIS A 409 -21.37 17.82 7.43
CA HIS A 409 -22.36 18.80 6.97
C HIS A 409 -23.69 18.79 7.75
N PRO A 410 -24.31 17.63 8.10
CA PRO A 410 -25.55 17.60 8.87
C PRO A 410 -25.41 18.11 10.32
N LEU A 411 -24.18 18.23 10.84
CA LEU A 411 -23.87 18.65 12.21
C LEU A 411 -23.64 20.15 12.34
N ILE A 412 -23.78 20.94 11.26
CA ILE A 412 -23.58 22.39 11.32
C ILE A 412 -24.50 23.02 12.38
N GLY A 413 -23.91 23.83 13.25
CA GLY A 413 -24.57 24.49 14.38
C GLY A 413 -24.67 23.64 15.65
N GLN A 414 -24.38 22.33 15.58
CA GLN A 414 -24.44 21.41 16.71
C GLN A 414 -23.09 21.37 17.47
N PRO A 415 -23.10 21.10 18.78
CA PRO A 415 -21.89 20.82 19.53
C PRO A 415 -21.39 19.40 19.23
N VAL A 416 -20.08 19.25 19.06
CA VAL A 416 -19.38 17.99 18.80
C VAL A 416 -18.30 17.81 19.84
N GLU A 417 -18.19 16.60 20.41
CA GLU A 417 -17.09 16.24 21.28
C GLU A 417 -15.91 15.73 20.43
N ALA A 418 -14.72 16.25 20.69
CA ALA A 418 -13.53 15.87 19.95
C ALA A 418 -12.34 15.68 20.89
N THR A 419 -11.54 14.65 20.64
CA THR A 419 -10.32 14.35 21.41
C THR A 419 -9.14 15.07 20.77
N VAL A 420 -8.38 15.81 21.56
CA VAL A 420 -7.19 16.53 21.08
C VAL A 420 -6.06 15.54 20.82
N ILE A 421 -5.58 15.48 19.58
CA ILE A 421 -4.49 14.59 19.16
C ILE A 421 -3.14 15.31 19.27
N GLU A 422 -3.04 16.50 18.67
CA GLU A 422 -1.80 17.27 18.62
C GLU A 422 -2.09 18.78 18.60
N LEU A 423 -1.38 19.56 19.41
CA LEU A 423 -1.48 21.02 19.36
C LEU A 423 -0.77 21.57 18.11
N ARG A 424 -1.46 22.46 17.39
CA ARG A 424 -0.95 23.20 16.23
C ARG A 424 -0.85 24.69 16.57
N GLY A 425 0.14 25.03 17.39
CA GLY A 425 0.29 26.36 17.99
C GLY A 425 -0.48 26.48 19.30
N GLU A 426 -0.74 27.71 19.75
CA GLU A 426 -1.28 27.97 21.10
C GLU A 426 -2.78 27.70 21.23
N ASN A 427 -3.56 27.92 20.17
CA ASN A 427 -5.02 27.94 20.23
C ASN A 427 -5.68 27.05 19.16
N ARG A 428 -4.92 26.14 18.53
CA ARG A 428 -5.46 25.18 17.56
C ARG A 428 -4.88 23.81 17.82
N ALA A 429 -5.63 22.79 17.44
CA ALA A 429 -5.18 21.41 17.51
C ALA A 429 -5.74 20.57 16.36
N ALA A 430 -5.03 19.50 16.01
CA ALA A 430 -5.63 18.35 15.38
C ALA A 430 -6.53 17.65 16.42
N VAL A 431 -7.78 17.41 16.06
CA VAL A 431 -8.78 16.79 16.92
C VAL A 431 -9.45 15.63 16.19
N GLN A 432 -9.79 14.58 16.92
CA GLN A 432 -10.52 13.41 16.43
C GLN A 432 -11.96 13.45 16.93
N ILE A 433 -12.92 13.40 16.03
CA ILE A 433 -14.34 13.19 16.31
C ILE A 433 -14.60 11.68 16.23
N ALA A 434 -15.33 11.13 17.20
CA ALA A 434 -15.60 9.68 17.25
C ALA A 434 -16.73 9.25 16.30
N ASP A 435 -17.75 10.10 16.14
CA ASP A 435 -18.92 9.83 15.30
C ASP A 435 -19.41 11.13 14.63
N PRO A 436 -19.23 11.31 13.30
CA PRO A 436 -18.47 10.42 12.40
C PRO A 436 -16.97 10.43 12.74
N ALA A 437 -16.26 9.33 12.42
CA ALA A 437 -14.82 9.22 12.62
C ALA A 437 -14.07 10.17 11.68
N VAL A 438 -13.78 11.38 12.16
CA VAL A 438 -13.18 12.47 11.36
C VAL A 438 -12.02 13.10 12.10
N THR A 439 -10.90 13.32 11.41
CA THR A 439 -9.79 14.13 11.92
C THR A 439 -9.89 15.53 11.35
N ALA A 440 -9.93 16.55 12.20
CA ALA A 440 -9.99 17.95 11.77
C ALA A 440 -9.02 18.86 12.52
N THR A 441 -8.73 20.04 11.96
CA THR A 441 -8.01 21.08 12.70
C THR A 441 -8.99 22.12 13.26
N ALA A 442 -9.15 22.15 14.58
CA ALA A 442 -10.10 23.02 15.27
C ALA A 442 -9.39 24.05 16.16
N PRO A 443 -10.01 25.19 16.48
CA PRO A 443 -9.58 26.01 17.59
C PRO A 443 -9.82 25.27 18.91
N VAL A 444 -8.89 25.39 19.84
CA VAL A 444 -8.99 24.81 21.20
C VAL A 444 -8.71 25.89 22.24
N PRO A 445 -9.31 25.79 23.44
CA PRO A 445 -9.03 26.72 24.53
C PRO A 445 -7.53 26.78 24.88
N PRO A 446 -6.99 27.94 25.29
CA PRO A 446 -5.62 28.02 25.76
C PRO A 446 -5.37 27.08 26.95
N GLY A 447 -4.24 26.35 26.90
CA GLY A 447 -3.85 25.40 27.95
C GLY A 447 -4.42 23.98 27.78
N THR A 448 -5.21 23.73 26.73
CA THR A 448 -5.66 22.39 26.35
C THR A 448 -4.47 21.48 26.06
N ARG A 449 -4.56 20.20 26.43
CA ARG A 449 -3.49 19.21 26.25
C ARG A 449 -3.91 18.07 25.31
N PRO A 450 -2.96 17.44 24.58
CA PRO A 450 -3.22 16.18 23.90
C PRO A 450 -3.84 15.14 24.84
N GLY A 451 -4.83 14.39 24.34
CA GLY A 451 -5.64 13.43 25.10
C GLY A 451 -6.89 14.02 25.76
N GLU A 452 -7.01 15.35 25.89
CA GLU A 452 -8.22 15.96 26.47
C GLU A 452 -9.38 15.97 25.46
N THR A 453 -10.60 15.79 25.97
CA THR A 453 -11.83 15.97 25.18
C THR A 453 -12.30 17.42 25.29
N VAL A 454 -12.48 18.06 24.13
CA VAL A 454 -13.04 19.40 24.00
C VAL A 454 -14.42 19.33 23.35
N ARG A 455 -15.27 20.31 23.69
CA ARG A 455 -16.59 20.45 23.07
C ARG A 455 -16.54 21.62 22.11
N LEU A 456 -16.64 21.33 20.81
CA LEU A 456 -16.54 22.29 19.72
C LEU A 456 -17.91 22.52 19.11
N ARG A 457 -18.12 23.64 18.42
CA ARG A 457 -19.30 23.85 17.57
C ARG A 457 -18.87 23.87 16.11
N LEU A 458 -19.46 23.02 15.29
CA LEU A 458 -19.24 23.08 13.84
C LEU A 458 -19.98 24.30 13.27
N THR A 459 -19.26 25.21 12.62
CA THR A 459 -19.82 26.46 12.08
C THR A 459 -20.06 26.40 10.58
N GLY A 460 -19.34 25.54 9.86
CA GLY A 460 -19.48 25.39 8.42
C GLY A 460 -18.70 24.22 7.86
N THR A 461 -19.07 23.83 6.65
CA THR A 461 -18.35 22.84 5.82
C THR A 461 -18.40 23.30 4.37
N ASP A 462 -17.31 23.15 3.64
CA ASP A 462 -17.26 23.28 2.18
C ASP A 462 -16.89 21.92 1.59
N ILE A 463 -17.86 21.25 0.97
CA ILE A 463 -17.67 19.89 0.43
C ILE A 463 -16.77 19.90 -0.80
N ALA A 464 -16.86 20.93 -1.66
CA ALA A 464 -16.04 21.03 -2.86
C ALA A 464 -14.56 21.30 -2.51
N ALA A 465 -14.31 22.15 -1.51
CA ALA A 465 -12.97 22.44 -1.03
C ALA A 465 -12.44 21.40 -0.03
N GLY A 466 -13.30 20.53 0.53
CA GLY A 466 -12.95 19.59 1.59
C GLY A 466 -12.53 20.28 2.89
N THR A 467 -13.23 21.35 3.27
CA THR A 467 -12.87 22.12 4.48
C THR A 467 -13.99 22.11 5.52
N VAL A 468 -13.59 22.18 6.79
CA VAL A 468 -14.49 22.15 7.95
C VAL A 468 -14.08 23.24 8.92
N GLU A 469 -15.07 23.96 9.45
CA GLU A 469 -14.86 25.09 10.36
C GLU A 469 -15.49 24.84 11.71
N PHE A 470 -14.72 25.09 12.77
CA PHE A 470 -15.14 24.92 14.15
C PHE A 470 -14.97 26.24 14.93
N ALA A 471 -15.82 26.42 15.93
CA ALA A 471 -15.65 27.39 17.00
C ALA A 471 -15.46 26.66 18.34
N ALA A 472 -14.61 27.22 19.20
CA ALA A 472 -14.33 26.70 20.54
C ALA A 472 -15.44 27.05 21.55
#